data_AF-A0A6P8UKX4-F1
#
_entry.id   AF-A0A6P8UKX4-F1
#
_cell.length_a   1.000
_cell.length_b   1.000
_cell.length_c   1.000
_cell.angle_alpha   90.00
_cell.angle_beta   90.00
_cell.angle_gamma   90.00
#
_symmetry.space_group_name_H-M   'P 1'
#
loop_
_entity.id
_entity.type
_entity.pdbx_description
1 polymer ?
#
loop_
_entity_poly.entity_id
_entity_poly.type
_entity_poly.pdbx_seq_one_letter_code
_entity_poly.pdbx_strand_id
1 'polypeptide(L)'
;MNDVVQPESVDPLVMQDDVRFSNLVVDIVQGMDTLYHVMYISTEYGTILKALATPNKNLQGCYLEEMELLPAGVREPILSLQILHSDRSLFVGLNNRVLKIPLERCSTYKTET
;
A
#
# COMPACT_ATOMS: atom_id res chain seq x y z
N MET A 1 -24.14 -0.13 -23.57
CA MET A 1 -23.17 0.82 -22.97
C MET A 1 -22.05 0.98 -23.98
N ASN A 2 -21.90 2.17 -24.56
CA ASN A 2 -20.88 2.46 -25.58
C ASN A 2 -19.83 3.47 -25.08
N ASP A 3 -19.99 4.02 -23.87
CA ASP A 3 -19.11 5.03 -23.31
C ASP A 3 -18.08 4.40 -22.35
N VAL A 4 -16.90 5.00 -22.30
CA VAL A 4 -15.78 4.59 -21.45
C VAL A 4 -15.82 5.32 -20.10
N VAL A 5 -15.60 4.60 -19.00
CA VAL A 5 -15.44 5.19 -17.67
C VAL A 5 -14.04 5.78 -17.55
N GLN A 6 -13.95 7.09 -17.30
CA GLN A 6 -12.67 7.78 -17.11
C GLN A 6 -12.24 7.73 -15.64
N PRO A 7 -10.93 7.62 -15.36
CA PRO A 7 -10.41 7.87 -14.01
C PRO A 7 -10.61 9.33 -13.60
N GLU A 8 -10.48 9.61 -12.30
CA GLU A 8 -10.59 10.98 -11.77
C GLU A 8 -9.49 11.92 -12.30
N SER A 9 -8.30 11.39 -12.59
CA SER A 9 -7.16 12.12 -13.14
C SER A 9 -6.53 11.38 -14.33
N VAL A 10 -5.92 12.13 -15.25
CA VAL A 10 -5.16 11.58 -16.38
C VAL A 10 -3.96 10.78 -15.89
N ASP A 11 -3.22 11.34 -14.93
CA ASP A 11 -2.07 10.68 -14.34
C ASP A 11 -2.54 9.76 -13.20
N PRO A 12 -2.17 8.47 -13.18
CA PRO A 12 -2.48 7.58 -12.07
C PRO A 12 -1.72 7.98 -10.79
N LEU A 13 -2.31 7.64 -9.64
CA LEU A 13 -1.74 8.00 -8.33
C LEU A 13 -0.41 7.28 -8.03
N VAL A 14 -0.27 6.03 -8.50
CA VAL A 14 0.92 5.18 -8.33
C VAL A 14 1.19 4.45 -9.64
N MET A 15 2.46 4.43 -10.06
CA MET A 15 2.96 3.62 -11.18
C MET A 15 4.32 3.02 -10.84
N GLN A 16 4.51 1.75 -11.17
CA GLN A 16 5.78 1.06 -11.01
C GLN A 16 6.02 0.18 -12.23
N ASP A 17 7.23 0.26 -12.79
CA ASP A 17 7.63 -0.56 -13.93
C ASP A 17 7.97 -1.98 -13.48
N ASP A 18 7.74 -2.95 -14.36
CA ASP A 18 8.07 -4.38 -14.19
C ASP A 18 7.47 -5.06 -12.94
N VAL A 19 6.43 -4.46 -12.35
CA VAL A 19 5.73 -4.99 -11.19
C VAL A 19 4.24 -5.12 -11.48
N ARG A 20 3.67 -6.25 -11.10
CA ARG A 20 2.24 -6.50 -11.18
C ARG A 20 1.60 -6.42 -9.81
N PHE A 21 0.77 -5.40 -9.61
CA PHE A 21 -0.07 -5.26 -8.43
C PHE A 21 -1.22 -6.27 -8.44
N SER A 22 -1.59 -6.77 -7.26
CA SER A 22 -2.59 -7.83 -7.09
C SER A 22 -3.78 -7.44 -6.22
N ASN A 23 -3.55 -6.82 -5.06
CA ASN A 23 -4.60 -6.37 -4.15
C ASN A 23 -4.32 -4.95 -3.69
N LEU A 24 -5.38 -4.24 -3.30
CA LEU A 24 -5.31 -2.88 -2.76
C LEU A 24 -6.28 -2.78 -1.58
N VAL A 25 -5.79 -2.21 -0.48
CA VAL A 25 -6.63 -1.68 0.60
C VAL A 25 -6.18 -0.26 0.93
N VAL A 26 -7.12 0.59 1.33
CA VAL A 26 -6.87 2.00 1.61
C VAL A 26 -7.29 2.30 3.03
N ASP A 27 -6.43 2.99 3.76
CA ASP A 27 -6.73 3.57 5.08
C ASP A 27 -6.86 5.09 4.99
N ILE A 28 -7.66 5.68 5.88
CA ILE A 28 -7.77 7.13 6.06
C ILE A 28 -7.09 7.49 7.37
N VAL A 29 -5.91 8.11 7.28
CA VAL A 29 -5.06 8.41 8.42
C VAL A 29 -5.05 9.91 8.70
N GLN A 30 -5.28 10.27 9.96
CA GLN A 30 -5.12 11.64 10.44
C GLN A 30 -3.64 11.98 10.58
N GLY A 31 -3.14 12.90 9.75
CA GLY A 31 -1.86 13.55 9.94
C GLY A 31 -1.96 14.74 10.90
N MET A 32 -0.97 15.63 10.88
CA MET A 32 -0.95 16.81 11.77
C MET A 32 -2.16 17.73 11.52
N ASP A 33 -2.38 18.13 10.27
CA ASP A 33 -3.42 19.10 9.91
C ASP A 33 -4.45 18.57 8.92
N THR A 34 -4.17 17.42 8.30
CA THR A 34 -4.95 16.90 7.16
C THR A 34 -5.14 15.38 7.24
N LEU A 35 -6.21 14.90 6.61
CA LEU A 35 -6.44 13.49 6.39
C LEU A 35 -5.69 13.04 5.14
N TYR A 36 -5.14 11.83 5.21
CA TYR A 36 -4.40 11.20 4.13
C TYR A 36 -5.00 9.85 3.79
N HIS A 37 -5.17 9.60 2.48
CA HIS A 37 -5.43 8.27 1.97
C HIS A 37 -4.10 7.52 1.85
N VAL A 38 -3.95 6.44 2.60
CA VAL A 38 -2.75 5.59 2.57
C VAL A 38 -3.11 4.27 1.90
N MET A 39 -2.48 3.99 0.77
CA MET A 39 -2.67 2.76 0.01
C MET A 39 -1.68 1.70 0.45
N TYR A 40 -2.18 0.48 0.67
CA TYR A 40 -1.39 -0.73 0.81
C TYR A 40 -1.67 -1.60 -0.42
N ILE A 41 -0.65 -1.73 -1.27
CA ILE A 41 -0.74 -2.40 -2.57
C ILE A 41 0.12 -3.66 -2.50
N SER A 42 -0.47 -4.84 -2.66
CA SER A 42 0.32 -6.06 -2.76
C SER A 42 0.76 -6.34 -4.19
N THR A 43 1.87 -7.05 -4.33
CA THR A 43 2.37 -7.55 -5.61
C THR A 43 2.14 -9.06 -5.75
N GLU A 44 2.22 -9.58 -6.97
CA GLU A 44 2.25 -11.02 -7.22
C GLU A 44 3.58 -11.67 -6.78
N TYR A 45 4.56 -10.88 -6.34
CA TYR A 45 5.90 -11.35 -5.94
C TYR A 45 6.09 -11.45 -4.42
N GLY A 46 5.07 -11.14 -3.63
CA GLY A 46 5.12 -11.27 -2.17
C GLY A 46 5.60 -10.01 -1.44
N THR A 47 5.49 -8.85 -2.08
CA THR A 47 5.79 -7.55 -1.48
C THR A 47 4.54 -6.70 -1.27
N ILE A 48 4.57 -5.79 -0.31
CA ILE A 48 3.54 -4.77 -0.09
C ILE A 48 4.17 -3.39 -0.19
N LEU A 49 3.64 -2.59 -1.10
CA LEU A 49 3.97 -1.18 -1.25
C LEU A 49 2.99 -0.34 -0.43
N LYS A 50 3.52 0.53 0.43
CA LYS A 50 2.75 1.54 1.17
C LYS A 50 2.99 2.90 0.53
N ALA A 51 1.92 3.54 0.05
CA ALA A 51 2.02 4.80 -0.69
C ALA A 51 0.93 5.79 -0.28
N LEU A 52 1.19 7.08 -0.47
CA LEU A 52 0.18 8.12 -0.31
C LEU A 52 -0.68 8.23 -1.57
N ALA A 53 -2.01 8.16 -1.43
CA ALA A 53 -2.93 8.54 -2.50
C ALA A 53 -3.14 10.06 -2.46
N THR A 54 -2.38 10.77 -3.29
CA THR A 54 -2.46 12.24 -3.37
C THR A 54 -2.51 12.71 -4.83
N PRO A 55 -3.44 13.61 -5.17
CA PRO A 55 -3.47 14.26 -6.49
C PRO A 55 -2.46 15.41 -6.58
N ASN A 56 -1.75 15.74 -5.48
CA ASN A 56 -0.70 16.74 -5.50
C ASN A 56 0.46 16.21 -6.34
N LYS A 57 0.67 16.82 -7.52
CA LYS A 57 1.72 16.44 -8.47
C LYS A 57 3.13 16.44 -7.86
N ASN A 58 3.39 17.26 -6.83
CA ASN A 58 4.68 17.28 -6.13
C ASN A 58 4.91 16.05 -5.24
N LEU A 59 3.85 15.36 -4.86
CA LEU A 59 3.86 14.17 -4.00
C LEU A 59 3.32 12.94 -4.75
N GLN A 60 3.17 13.03 -6.07
CA GLN A 60 2.70 11.93 -6.89
C GLN A 60 3.69 10.76 -6.80
N GLY A 61 3.19 9.54 -6.59
CA GLY A 61 4.05 8.38 -6.37
C GLY A 61 4.87 8.46 -5.07
N CYS A 62 4.38 9.15 -4.03
CA CYS A 62 5.04 9.17 -2.73
C CYS A 62 5.00 7.78 -2.07
N TYR A 63 6.09 7.03 -2.28
CA TYR A 63 6.33 5.74 -1.65
C TYR A 63 6.84 5.93 -0.23
N LEU A 64 6.10 5.40 0.73
CA LEU A 64 6.46 5.47 2.15
C LEU A 64 7.35 4.29 2.53
N GLU A 65 7.03 3.10 2.01
CA GLU A 65 7.70 1.86 2.37
C GLU A 65 7.40 0.75 1.36
N GLU A 66 8.38 -0.13 1.13
CA GLU A 66 8.17 -1.43 0.49
C GLU A 66 8.53 -2.54 1.49
N MET A 67 7.59 -3.45 1.72
CA MET A 67 7.73 -4.57 2.66
C MET A 67 7.93 -5.87 1.89
N GLU A 68 9.08 -6.50 2.06
CA GLU A 68 9.29 -7.89 1.65
C GLU A 68 8.80 -8.83 2.77
N LEU A 69 7.79 -9.65 2.48
CA LEU A 69 7.17 -10.51 3.50
C LEU A 69 7.83 -11.89 3.61
N LEU A 70 8.68 -12.21 2.65
CA LEU A 70 9.27 -13.53 2.44
C LEU A 70 10.79 -13.42 2.47
N PRO A 71 11.50 -14.50 2.83
CA PRO A 71 12.96 -14.54 2.71
C PRO A 71 13.41 -14.24 1.28
N ALA A 72 14.59 -13.64 1.15
CA ALA A 72 15.19 -13.30 -0.14
C ALA A 72 15.20 -14.50 -1.10
N GLY A 73 14.76 -14.27 -2.34
CA GLY A 73 14.66 -15.29 -3.38
C GLY A 73 13.37 -16.12 -3.38
N VAL A 74 12.52 -16.01 -2.36
CA VAL A 74 11.20 -16.63 -2.33
C VAL A 74 10.16 -15.65 -2.86
N ARG A 75 9.43 -16.04 -3.91
CA ARG A 75 8.32 -15.26 -4.46
C ARG A 75 7.03 -16.07 -4.33
N GLU A 76 6.04 -15.50 -3.67
CA GLU A 76 4.72 -16.09 -3.48
C GLU A 76 3.67 -14.98 -3.61
N PRO A 77 2.56 -15.20 -4.34
CA PRO A 77 1.54 -14.17 -4.48
C PRO A 77 0.83 -13.91 -3.16
N ILE A 78 0.55 -12.64 -2.89
CA ILE A 78 -0.38 -12.24 -1.84
C ILE A 78 -1.80 -12.43 -2.35
N LEU A 79 -2.59 -13.20 -1.61
CA LEU A 79 -3.94 -13.61 -1.99
C LEU A 79 -5.02 -12.67 -1.47
N SER A 80 -4.75 -12.00 -0.34
CA SER A 80 -5.69 -11.03 0.23
C SER A 80 -4.99 -10.02 1.13
N LEU A 81 -5.59 -8.83 1.21
CA LEU A 81 -5.26 -7.78 2.17
C LEU A 81 -6.53 -7.35 2.90
N GLN A 82 -6.45 -7.20 4.21
CA GLN A 82 -7.56 -6.69 5.01
C GLN A 82 -7.07 -5.85 6.18
N ILE A 83 -7.64 -4.67 6.37
CA ILE A 83 -7.34 -3.80 7.50
C ILE A 83 -8.31 -4.08 8.64
N LEU A 84 -7.78 -4.24 9.85
CA LEU A 84 -8.53 -4.19 11.10
C LEU A 84 -8.20 -2.88 11.83
N HIS A 85 -9.05 -1.86 11.65
CA HIS A 85 -8.79 -0.52 12.18
C HIS A 85 -8.74 -0.49 13.72
N SER A 86 -9.54 -1.31 14.41
CA SER A 86 -9.58 -1.35 15.89
C SER A 86 -8.25 -1.78 16.51
N ASP A 87 -7.45 -2.53 15.77
CA ASP A 87 -6.17 -3.12 16.18
C ASP A 87 -5.01 -2.57 15.34
N ARG A 88 -5.27 -1.54 14.52
CA ARG A 88 -4.32 -0.88 13.61
C ARG A 88 -3.41 -1.87 12.88
N SER A 89 -4.02 -2.91 12.32
CA SER A 89 -3.28 -4.03 11.74
C SER A 89 -3.75 -4.35 10.33
N LEU A 90 -2.79 -4.64 9.46
CA LEU A 90 -2.98 -5.21 8.14
C LEU A 90 -2.82 -6.73 8.23
N PHE A 91 -3.87 -7.45 7.88
CA PHE A 91 -3.86 -8.89 7.68
C PHE A 91 -3.56 -9.21 6.23
N VAL A 92 -2.61 -10.12 6.03
CA VAL A 92 -2.11 -10.51 4.70
C VAL A 92 -2.30 -12.01 4.53
N GLY A 93 -3.13 -12.40 3.56
CA GLY A 93 -3.34 -13.80 3.19
C GLY A 93 -2.27 -14.28 2.21
N LEU A 94 -1.60 -15.38 2.55
CA LEU A 94 -0.69 -16.15 1.69
C LEU A 94 -1.31 -17.55 1.46
N ASN A 95 -0.67 -18.43 0.68
CA ASN A 95 -1.28 -19.75 0.38
C ASN A 95 -1.50 -20.59 1.64
N ASN A 96 -0.53 -20.58 2.57
CA ASN A 96 -0.51 -21.50 3.72
C ASN A 96 -0.56 -20.81 5.09
N ARG A 97 -0.66 -19.47 5.12
CA ARG A 97 -0.64 -18.71 6.38
C ARG A 97 -1.25 -17.32 6.22
N VAL A 98 -1.56 -16.71 7.36
CA VAL A 98 -1.94 -15.30 7.46
C VAL A 98 -0.91 -14.57 8.29
N LEU A 99 -0.45 -13.42 7.81
CA LEU A 99 0.43 -12.53 8.55
C LEU A 99 -0.38 -11.37 9.12
N LYS A 100 -0.02 -10.92 10.33
CA LYS A 100 -0.54 -9.70 10.94
C LYS A 100 0.61 -8.70 11.01
N ILE A 101 0.45 -7.55 10.36
CA ILE A 101 1.47 -6.50 10.23
C ILE A 101 0.90 -5.21 10.80
N PRO A 102 1.60 -4.50 11.72
CA PRO A 102 1.14 -3.19 12.18
C PRO A 102 1.11 -2.19 11.02
N LEU A 103 0.08 -1.33 10.99
CA LEU A 103 -0.07 -0.31 9.94
C LEU A 103 1.06 0.73 9.99
N GLU A 104 1.59 1.00 11.18
CA GLU A 104 2.68 1.92 11.44
C GLU A 104 3.92 1.25 12.07
N ARG A 105 5.10 1.73 11.66
CA ARG A 105 6.40 1.41 12.27
C ARG A 105 7.18 2.69 12.55
N CYS A 106 6.52 3.64 13.21
CA CYS A 106 7.07 5.00 13.41
C CYS A 106 8.43 4.99 14.10
N SER A 107 8.68 4.03 15.00
CA SER A 107 9.96 3.88 15.71
C SER A 107 11.17 3.61 14.81
N THR A 108 10.96 3.18 13.57
CA THR A 108 12.01 2.96 12.58
C THR A 108 12.57 4.26 12.03
N TYR A 109 11.77 5.33 12.05
CA TYR A 109 12.16 6.65 11.54
C TYR A 109 12.70 7.51 12.68
N LYS A 110 13.73 8.30 12.38
CA LYS A 110 14.26 9.29 13.31
C LYS A 110 13.50 10.60 13.13
N THR A 111 13.27 11.31 14.23
CA THR A 111 12.80 12.69 14.18
C THR A 111 13.87 13.54 13.49
N GLU A 112 13.49 14.32 12.48
CA GLU A 112 14.33 15.44 12.06
C GLU A 112 14.32 16.49 13.17
N THR A 113 15.51 16.92 13.58
CA THR A 113 15.75 17.99 14.55
C THR A 113 16.16 19.27 13.85
#